data_AF-A0ABD3R3X1-F1
#
_entry.id   AF-A0ABD3R3X1-F1
#
_cell.length_a   1.000
_cell.length_b   1.000
_cell.length_c   1.000
_cell.angle_alpha   90.00
_cell.angle_beta   90.00
_cell.angle_gamma   90.00
#
_symmetry.space_group_name_H-M   'P 1'
#
loop_
_entity.id
_entity.type
_entity.pdbx_description
1 polymer ?
#
loop_
_entity_poly.entity_id
_entity_poly.type
_entity_poly.pdbx_seq_one_letter_code
_entity_poly.pdbx_strand_id
1 'polypeptide(L)'
;MTTPTTIRGVSGRRRHIRPLLVCNLLTTMGLSSSLSSLTSTTTTTSTTPSSHPPPPPPIPRVIIIDESTWRDAAHRHSSRIESLLRPGMLSSPPPPRRGGRCDGDGLAVADWSALDPVHPVYNFLIEYYGLRGRKGTRRLGRWSPNPGLLLPPPPPPRPSSVSSSSSTSSNIEITPLPADDSMYAAAMVASGGLGGILLENASMNDVGDGTLHLRGSVPVLKKYDENGNGDGEIHGLLYHPGVFYGRRATTVEFDDGGERREKDDEDEDDDEDEDEEERQRRTSLLRTIAPFQWYASILRTTLDSDPVLHCHGLHEWAMLYHPPGSPPPPSASYQRNLDLRVSRDTINRAVERRGIRCTHVDALRFFAPAAGPLNVHGSVLARTDQLRLEQKGCVHAHMDMLKMGLKLGPFVDAELMCDVLEVALDARKLDVMASPYDVSAYGLGAVPVESADGRRTYRSMQFDLMRRAEPARRRLLDAYDNFMTLAFDESLLGRRGRLGNDRDEDATMTTTDGDEDHVVAALSARPYVAPERLATATPGGLPWRRNIIMGESSSDALSTRASAMHNGK
;
A
#
# COMPACT_ATOMS: atom_id res chain seq x y z
N MET A 1 41.81 -43.01 53.69
CA MET A 1 40.51 -43.45 53.15
C MET A 1 39.46 -42.75 53.98
N THR A 2 39.09 -41.54 53.57
CA THR A 2 38.77 -40.46 54.51
C THR A 2 38.01 -39.34 53.81
N THR A 3 37.08 -38.73 54.55
CA THR A 3 36.45 -37.42 54.32
C THR A 3 37.40 -36.31 54.87
N PRO A 4 37.00 -35.04 55.17
CA PRO A 4 35.87 -34.18 54.74
C PRO A 4 36.31 -32.71 54.37
N THR A 5 35.34 -31.78 54.28
CA THR A 5 35.33 -30.40 54.90
C THR A 5 35.91 -29.11 54.24
N THR A 6 35.02 -28.09 54.18
CA THR A 6 35.16 -26.63 54.53
C THR A 6 35.86 -25.54 53.66
N ILE A 7 35.37 -24.30 53.93
CA ILE A 7 36.03 -22.97 53.88
C ILE A 7 36.24 -22.37 52.47
N ARG A 8 35.65 -21.23 52.06
CA ARG A 8 35.51 -19.85 52.64
C ARG A 8 36.76 -18.99 52.44
N GLY A 9 36.77 -18.15 51.40
CA GLY A 9 37.81 -17.14 51.13
C GLY A 9 37.20 -15.77 50.84
N VAL A 10 37.81 -14.70 51.35
CA VAL A 10 37.30 -13.32 51.29
C VAL A 10 38.46 -12.35 50.95
N SER A 11 38.11 -11.17 50.45
CA SER A 11 38.97 -10.02 50.09
C SER A 11 39.49 -10.02 48.64
N GLY A 12 39.77 -8.86 48.03
CA GLY A 12 39.67 -7.50 48.60
C GLY A 12 39.63 -6.38 47.56
N ARG A 13 39.18 -5.20 47.99
CA ARG A 13 39.17 -3.97 47.17
C ARG A 13 40.60 -3.53 46.82
N ARG A 14 40.79 -2.96 45.61
CA ARG A 14 41.45 -1.66 45.44
C ARG A 14 41.10 -1.03 44.09
N ARG A 15 40.66 0.24 44.13
CA ARG A 15 40.67 1.14 42.97
C ARG A 15 42.09 1.69 42.83
N HIS A 16 42.59 1.87 41.61
CA HIS A 16 43.68 2.82 41.37
C HIS A 16 43.31 3.73 40.19
N ILE A 17 43.54 5.02 40.39
CA ILE A 17 43.28 6.13 39.46
C ILE A 17 44.62 6.81 39.23
N ARG A 18 44.97 7.13 37.97
CA ARG A 18 45.79 8.27 37.49
C ARG A 18 46.44 7.98 36.12
N PRO A 19 46.90 9.01 35.37
CA PRO A 19 46.54 10.43 35.46
C PRO A 19 46.09 11.05 34.11
N LEU A 20 45.57 12.27 34.18
CA LEU A 20 45.52 13.21 33.05
C LEU A 20 46.94 13.61 32.61
N LEU A 21 47.11 14.00 31.35
CA LEU A 21 48.30 14.71 30.88
C LEU A 21 47.85 15.97 30.13
N VAL A 22 48.11 17.13 30.74
CA VAL A 22 47.77 18.46 30.20
C VAL A 22 48.92 18.94 29.33
N CYS A 23 48.61 19.52 28.16
CA CYS A 23 49.60 20.22 27.35
C CYS A 23 48.99 21.54 26.83
N ASN A 24 49.32 22.64 27.50
CA ASN A 24 49.05 23.98 27.00
C ASN A 24 50.15 24.39 26.02
N LEU A 25 49.78 24.96 24.87
CA LEU A 25 50.67 25.80 24.07
C LEU A 25 49.94 27.07 23.67
N LEU A 26 50.32 28.18 24.29
CA LEU A 26 49.99 29.52 23.79
C LEU A 26 50.91 29.85 22.62
N THR A 27 50.36 30.51 21.60
CA THR A 27 51.14 31.36 20.70
C THR A 27 50.34 32.64 20.46
N THR A 28 50.88 33.77 20.91
CA THR A 28 50.27 35.09 20.75
C THR A 28 50.86 35.81 19.54
N MET A 29 49.99 36.26 18.63
CA MET A 29 50.28 37.42 17.78
C MET A 29 49.02 38.27 17.66
N GLY A 30 49.10 39.50 18.19
CA GLY A 30 48.06 40.51 18.01
C GLY A 30 48.55 41.59 17.05
N LEU A 31 47.68 41.99 16.13
CA LEU A 31 47.80 43.24 15.39
C LEU A 31 46.50 44.02 15.57
N SER A 32 46.63 45.26 16.06
CA SER A 32 45.50 46.16 16.30
C SER A 32 45.20 46.99 15.06
N SER A 33 43.92 47.24 14.77
CA SER A 33 43.48 48.38 13.96
C SER A 33 42.01 48.71 14.19
N SER A 34 41.81 49.88 14.80
CA SER A 34 40.71 50.84 14.55
C SER A 34 39.26 50.35 14.44
N LEU A 35 38.49 50.64 15.50
CA LEU A 35 37.05 50.88 15.39
C LEU A 35 36.74 51.99 14.36
N SER A 36 35.64 51.86 13.65
CA SER A 36 34.96 52.97 12.97
C SER A 36 33.46 52.70 12.96
N SER A 37 32.70 53.51 13.69
CA SER A 37 31.25 53.39 13.77
C SER A 37 30.61 54.18 12.63
N LEU A 38 29.77 53.52 11.84
CA LEU A 38 28.83 54.17 10.92
C LEU A 38 27.46 53.54 11.11
N THR A 39 26.57 54.29 11.76
CA THR A 39 25.16 53.93 11.91
C THR A 39 24.42 54.18 10.59
N SER A 40 23.80 53.13 10.04
CA SER A 40 22.83 53.24 8.94
C SER A 40 21.54 52.55 9.33
N THR A 41 20.50 53.35 9.61
CA THR A 41 19.14 52.86 9.84
C THR A 41 18.48 52.46 8.53
N THR A 42 18.21 51.17 8.33
CA THR A 42 17.39 50.67 7.23
C THR A 42 16.04 50.18 7.75
N THR A 43 14.97 50.90 7.41
CA THR A 43 13.60 50.58 7.86
C THR A 43 13.09 49.29 7.22
N THR A 44 13.08 48.20 7.98
CA THR A 44 12.49 46.92 7.56
C THR A 44 10.97 46.97 7.72
N THR A 45 10.24 47.15 6.61
CA THR A 45 8.78 46.95 6.58
C THR A 45 8.45 45.50 6.88
N SER A 46 7.74 45.24 7.98
CA SER A 46 7.33 43.90 8.39
C SER A 46 6.18 43.37 7.53
N THR A 47 6.51 42.77 6.38
CA THR A 47 5.54 41.98 5.61
C THR A 47 5.20 40.72 6.40
N THR A 48 4.12 40.76 7.17
CA THR A 48 3.58 39.59 7.87
C THR A 48 3.33 38.46 6.88
N PRO A 49 3.83 37.23 7.12
CA PRO A 49 3.55 36.11 6.25
C PRO A 49 2.04 35.82 6.28
N SER A 50 1.37 36.00 5.15
CA SER A 50 -0.06 35.71 5.02
C SER A 50 -0.33 34.24 5.30
N SER A 51 -0.83 33.94 6.50
CA SER A 51 -1.32 32.63 6.87
C SER A 51 -2.55 32.31 6.02
N HIS A 52 -2.34 31.68 4.87
CA HIS A 52 -3.44 31.08 4.13
C HIS A 52 -4.19 30.13 5.08
N PRO A 53 -5.53 30.26 5.21
CA PRO A 53 -6.29 29.28 5.96
C PRO A 53 -6.09 27.89 5.34
N PRO A 54 -6.22 26.80 6.12
CA PRO A 54 -6.26 25.46 5.54
C PRO A 54 -7.35 25.41 4.45
N PRO A 55 -7.18 24.61 3.38
CA PRO A 55 -8.22 24.46 2.40
C PRO A 55 -9.52 24.02 3.10
N PRO A 56 -10.68 24.61 2.75
CA PRO A 56 -11.95 24.19 3.34
C PRO A 56 -12.19 22.70 3.06
N PRO A 57 -12.96 22.00 3.90
CA PRO A 57 -13.36 20.62 3.61
C PRO A 57 -13.98 20.54 2.21
N PRO A 58 -13.75 19.45 1.46
CA PRO A 58 -14.29 19.32 0.11
C PRO A 58 -15.82 19.43 0.17
N ILE A 59 -16.37 20.45 -0.50
CA ILE A 59 -17.81 20.66 -0.59
C ILE A 59 -18.46 19.37 -1.11
N PRO A 60 -19.53 18.86 -0.47
CA PRO A 60 -20.23 17.67 -0.94
C PRO A 60 -20.61 17.80 -2.43
N ARG A 61 -20.32 16.75 -3.20
CA ARG A 61 -20.55 16.71 -4.65
C ARG A 61 -21.21 15.40 -5.04
N VAL A 62 -22.35 15.52 -5.70
CA VAL A 62 -22.98 14.41 -6.42
C VAL A 62 -22.50 14.45 -7.86
N ILE A 63 -22.07 13.30 -8.40
CA ILE A 63 -21.67 13.14 -9.79
C ILE A 63 -22.46 11.98 -10.36
N ILE A 64 -23.34 12.25 -11.31
CA ILE A 64 -24.12 11.22 -11.99
C ILE A 64 -23.31 10.72 -13.20
N ILE A 65 -23.25 9.40 -13.36
CA ILE A 65 -22.79 8.75 -14.60
C ILE A 65 -23.98 7.96 -15.15
N ASP A 66 -24.37 8.29 -16.37
CA ASP A 66 -25.51 7.66 -17.04
C ASP A 66 -25.29 6.17 -17.29
N GLU A 67 -26.38 5.43 -17.47
CA GLU A 67 -26.34 3.98 -17.62
C GLU A 67 -25.47 3.51 -18.80
N SER A 68 -25.50 4.25 -19.93
CA SER A 68 -24.74 3.86 -21.12
C SER A 68 -23.23 4.03 -20.90
N THR A 69 -22.80 5.17 -20.36
CA THR A 69 -21.38 5.47 -20.12
C THR A 69 -20.74 4.50 -19.14
N TRP A 70 -21.39 4.18 -18.01
CA TRP A 70 -20.77 3.29 -17.03
C TRP A 70 -20.79 1.82 -17.48
N ARG A 71 -21.84 1.35 -18.17
CA ARG A 71 -21.85 -0.01 -18.73
C ARG A 71 -20.77 -0.17 -19.81
N ASP A 72 -20.60 0.81 -20.69
CA ASP A 72 -19.54 0.80 -21.70
C ASP A 72 -18.14 0.89 -21.10
N ALA A 73 -17.94 1.70 -20.06
CA ALA A 73 -16.67 1.76 -19.33
C ALA A 73 -16.35 0.40 -18.66
N ALA A 74 -17.36 -0.26 -18.07
CA ALA A 74 -17.20 -1.57 -17.48
C ALA A 74 -16.91 -2.68 -18.52
N HIS A 75 -17.54 -2.62 -19.70
CA HIS A 75 -17.22 -3.51 -20.82
C HIS A 75 -15.78 -3.30 -21.32
N ARG A 76 -15.36 -2.07 -21.60
CA ARG A 76 -13.99 -1.75 -22.05
C ARG A 76 -12.94 -2.25 -21.04
N HIS A 77 -13.16 -2.03 -19.75
CA HIS A 77 -12.29 -2.51 -18.68
C HIS A 77 -12.20 -4.04 -18.63
N SER A 78 -13.36 -4.71 -18.62
CA SER A 78 -13.45 -6.18 -18.63
C SER A 78 -12.66 -6.78 -19.81
N SER A 79 -12.84 -6.24 -21.02
CA SER A 79 -12.10 -6.67 -22.22
C SER A 79 -10.60 -6.37 -22.16
N ARG A 80 -10.16 -5.23 -21.59
CA ARG A 80 -8.73 -4.93 -21.42
C ARG A 80 -8.07 -5.90 -20.44
N ILE A 81 -8.68 -6.16 -19.29
CA ILE A 81 -8.20 -7.17 -18.32
C ILE A 81 -8.17 -8.56 -18.96
N GLU A 82 -9.19 -8.94 -19.71
CA GLU A 82 -9.22 -10.25 -20.39
C GLU A 82 -8.07 -10.35 -21.40
N SER A 83 -7.85 -9.33 -22.23
CA SER A 83 -6.76 -9.28 -23.19
C SER A 83 -5.36 -9.33 -22.54
N LEU A 84 -5.16 -8.65 -21.40
CA LEU A 84 -3.92 -8.70 -20.62
C LEU A 84 -3.66 -10.08 -20.02
N LEU A 85 -4.70 -10.82 -19.64
CA LEU A 85 -4.58 -12.14 -18.99
C LEU A 85 -4.63 -13.31 -19.97
N ARG A 86 -5.19 -13.14 -21.17
CA ARG A 86 -5.44 -14.20 -22.17
C ARG A 86 -4.20 -15.06 -22.51
N PRO A 87 -2.96 -14.54 -22.63
CA PRO A 87 -1.79 -15.39 -22.87
C PRO A 87 -1.45 -16.33 -21.71
N GLY A 88 -1.93 -16.02 -20.50
CA GLY A 88 -1.78 -16.82 -19.30
C GLY A 88 -2.96 -17.73 -18.97
N MET A 89 -3.99 -17.78 -19.82
CA MET A 89 -5.19 -18.60 -19.61
C MET A 89 -5.07 -20.00 -20.20
N LEU A 90 -5.73 -20.97 -19.58
CA LEU A 90 -5.90 -22.30 -20.15
C LEU A 90 -6.79 -22.24 -21.40
N SER A 91 -6.27 -22.72 -22.54
CA SER A 91 -6.96 -22.76 -23.85
C SER A 91 -8.22 -23.63 -23.89
N SER A 92 -8.43 -24.44 -22.86
CA SER A 92 -9.69 -25.14 -22.61
C SER A 92 -10.15 -24.85 -21.18
N PRO A 93 -11.45 -24.60 -20.96
CA PRO A 93 -11.98 -24.46 -19.62
C PRO A 93 -11.69 -25.74 -18.80
N PRO A 94 -11.21 -25.66 -17.55
CA PRO A 94 -11.09 -26.84 -16.70
C PRO A 94 -12.49 -27.47 -16.52
N PRO A 95 -12.58 -28.81 -16.50
CA PRO A 95 -13.85 -29.52 -16.53
C PRO A 95 -14.76 -29.08 -15.37
N PRO A 96 -16.07 -28.92 -15.61
CA PRO A 96 -16.98 -28.39 -14.59
C PRO A 96 -16.97 -29.29 -13.36
N ARG A 97 -16.66 -28.71 -12.19
CA ARG A 97 -16.94 -29.36 -10.91
C ARG A 97 -18.44 -29.64 -10.83
N ARG A 98 -18.82 -30.89 -10.55
CA ARG A 98 -20.21 -31.28 -10.34
C ARG A 98 -20.87 -30.33 -9.33
N GLY A 99 -21.97 -29.68 -9.72
CA GLY A 99 -22.73 -28.75 -8.87
C GLY A 99 -22.64 -27.27 -9.22
N GLY A 100 -21.99 -26.87 -10.32
CA GLY A 100 -22.14 -25.50 -10.85
C GLY A 100 -23.59 -25.23 -11.30
N ARG A 101 -24.18 -24.12 -10.85
CA ARG A 101 -25.51 -23.69 -11.29
C ARG A 101 -25.45 -23.10 -12.70
N CYS A 102 -26.50 -23.34 -13.48
CA CYS A 102 -26.78 -22.59 -14.70
C CYS A 102 -27.72 -21.45 -14.29
N ASP A 103 -27.16 -20.26 -14.02
CA ASP A 103 -27.98 -19.10 -13.68
C ASP A 103 -28.64 -18.58 -14.97
N GLY A 104 -29.96 -18.66 -15.02
CA GLY A 104 -30.74 -18.45 -16.23
C GLY A 104 -31.16 -17.00 -16.43
N ASP A 105 -30.32 -16.21 -17.08
CA ASP A 105 -30.79 -15.08 -17.89
C ASP A 105 -29.87 -14.84 -19.11
N GLY A 106 -30.40 -14.20 -20.15
CA GLY A 106 -29.87 -14.25 -21.53
C GLY A 106 -28.56 -13.50 -21.80
N LEU A 107 -27.92 -12.90 -20.80
CA LEU A 107 -26.67 -12.15 -20.95
C LEU A 107 -25.47 -13.09 -20.86
N ALA A 108 -24.75 -13.23 -21.97
CA ALA A 108 -23.57 -14.08 -22.06
C ALA A 108 -22.43 -13.58 -21.15
N VAL A 109 -22.36 -14.13 -19.93
CA VAL A 109 -21.19 -14.01 -19.06
C VAL A 109 -19.97 -14.49 -19.85
N ALA A 110 -19.05 -13.57 -20.15
CA ALA A 110 -17.80 -13.89 -20.83
C ALA A 110 -17.12 -15.09 -20.13
N ASP A 111 -16.78 -16.14 -20.88
CA ASP A 111 -16.27 -17.38 -20.26
C ASP A 111 -14.80 -17.23 -19.84
N TRP A 112 -14.59 -16.52 -18.74
CA TRP A 112 -13.32 -16.30 -18.09
C TRP A 112 -12.66 -17.63 -17.73
N SER A 113 -11.75 -18.07 -18.58
CA SER A 113 -10.93 -19.25 -18.30
C SER A 113 -10.06 -19.02 -17.04
N ALA A 114 -9.58 -20.12 -16.45
CA ALA A 114 -8.64 -20.04 -15.36
C ALA A 114 -7.23 -19.71 -15.89
N LEU A 115 -6.45 -18.96 -15.12
CA LEU A 115 -5.01 -18.84 -15.36
C LEU A 115 -4.35 -20.22 -15.22
N ASP A 116 -3.36 -20.48 -16.08
CA ASP A 116 -2.50 -21.65 -15.98
C ASP A 116 -1.62 -21.58 -14.72
N PRO A 117 -1.69 -22.58 -13.81
CA PRO A 117 -0.81 -22.64 -12.65
C PRO A 117 0.67 -22.90 -12.96
N VAL A 118 1.05 -23.31 -14.18
CA VAL A 118 2.47 -23.55 -14.53
C VAL A 118 3.14 -22.42 -15.31
N HIS A 119 2.39 -21.58 -16.05
CA HIS A 119 2.95 -20.47 -16.82
C HIS A 119 3.72 -19.47 -15.95
N PRO A 120 5.06 -19.30 -16.14
CA PRO A 120 5.93 -18.60 -15.17
C PRO A 120 5.70 -17.08 -15.05
N VAL A 121 5.05 -16.47 -16.06
CA VAL A 121 4.68 -15.05 -16.08
C VAL A 121 3.36 -14.79 -15.35
N TYR A 122 2.42 -15.73 -15.33
CA TYR A 122 1.06 -15.51 -14.81
C TYR A 122 0.78 -16.26 -13.50
N ASN A 123 1.51 -17.32 -13.18
CA ASN A 123 1.32 -18.09 -11.95
C ASN A 123 1.49 -17.24 -10.67
N PHE A 124 2.29 -16.17 -10.70
CA PHE A 124 2.46 -15.28 -9.55
C PHE A 124 1.15 -14.60 -9.11
N LEU A 125 0.22 -14.35 -10.05
CA LEU A 125 -1.12 -13.84 -9.76
C LEU A 125 -1.93 -14.83 -8.88
N ILE A 126 -1.71 -16.13 -9.09
CA ILE A 126 -2.38 -17.25 -8.42
C ILE A 126 -1.75 -17.56 -7.06
N GLU A 127 -0.42 -17.50 -6.98
CA GLU A 127 0.38 -17.84 -5.81
C GLU A 127 0.48 -16.67 -4.81
N TYR A 128 0.87 -15.49 -5.27
CA TYR A 128 1.17 -14.32 -4.42
C TYR A 128 -0.10 -13.52 -4.15
N TYR A 129 -0.90 -13.22 -5.18
CA TYR A 129 -2.11 -12.39 -5.04
C TYR A 129 -3.39 -13.22 -4.81
N GLY A 130 -3.39 -14.51 -5.17
CA GLY A 130 -4.47 -15.44 -4.85
C GLY A 130 -5.62 -15.45 -5.86
N LEU A 131 -5.37 -15.04 -7.11
CA LEU A 131 -6.33 -15.00 -8.20
C LEU A 131 -6.55 -16.41 -8.78
N ARG A 132 -7.15 -17.29 -7.96
CA ARG A 132 -7.33 -18.72 -8.23
C ARG A 132 -8.64 -19.01 -8.98
N GLY A 133 -8.54 -19.74 -10.09
CA GLY A 133 -9.68 -20.18 -10.91
C GLY A 133 -10.46 -19.04 -11.59
N ARG A 134 -11.61 -19.37 -12.20
CA ARG A 134 -12.44 -18.41 -12.98
C ARG A 134 -12.92 -17.20 -12.15
N LYS A 135 -13.26 -17.39 -10.87
CA LYS A 135 -13.58 -16.27 -9.95
C LYS A 135 -12.36 -15.43 -9.58
N GLY A 136 -11.14 -15.95 -9.73
CA GLY A 136 -9.89 -15.20 -9.57
C GLY A 136 -9.65 -14.20 -10.70
N THR A 137 -9.82 -14.63 -11.95
CA THR A 137 -9.67 -13.77 -13.14
C THR A 137 -10.81 -12.74 -13.25
N ARG A 138 -12.06 -13.19 -13.17
CA ARG A 138 -13.25 -12.31 -13.23
C ARG A 138 -13.25 -11.18 -12.16
N ARG A 139 -12.56 -11.36 -11.03
CA ARG A 139 -12.42 -10.30 -10.00
C ARG A 139 -11.60 -9.09 -10.44
N LEU A 140 -10.66 -9.24 -11.38
CA LEU A 140 -9.93 -8.10 -11.95
C LEU A 140 -10.79 -7.36 -12.99
N GLY A 141 -11.59 -8.10 -13.77
CA GLY A 141 -12.46 -7.55 -14.82
C GLY A 141 -13.69 -6.77 -14.32
N ARG A 142 -13.82 -6.54 -13.00
CA ARG A 142 -14.86 -5.69 -12.42
C ARG A 142 -14.41 -4.23 -12.37
N TRP A 143 -15.31 -3.32 -12.72
CA TRP A 143 -15.05 -1.90 -12.88
C TRP A 143 -15.46 -1.07 -11.66
N SER A 144 -14.73 0.01 -11.42
CA SER A 144 -14.96 1.03 -10.39
C SER A 144 -14.64 2.41 -10.97
N PRO A 145 -15.51 3.42 -10.78
CA PRO A 145 -15.22 4.79 -11.20
C PRO A 145 -14.13 5.39 -10.32
N ASN A 146 -13.35 6.32 -10.86
CA ASN A 146 -12.30 7.02 -10.12
C ASN A 146 -12.90 7.87 -8.97
N PRO A 147 -12.63 7.57 -7.68
CA PRO A 147 -13.15 8.38 -6.57
C PRO A 147 -12.67 9.84 -6.61
N GLY A 148 -11.51 10.10 -7.23
CA GLY A 148 -10.94 11.44 -7.36
C GLY A 148 -11.80 12.45 -8.13
N LEU A 149 -12.82 11.99 -8.86
CA LEU A 149 -13.81 12.88 -9.49
C LEU A 149 -14.53 13.79 -8.48
N LEU A 150 -14.72 13.30 -7.24
CA LEU A 150 -15.37 13.99 -6.14
C LEU A 150 -14.54 15.14 -5.56
N LEU A 151 -13.21 15.06 -5.69
CA LEU A 151 -12.30 16.11 -5.26
C LEU A 151 -12.30 17.25 -6.29
N PRO A 152 -12.07 18.52 -5.87
CA PRO A 152 -11.95 19.62 -6.82
C PRO A 152 -10.80 19.37 -7.80
N PRO A 153 -10.94 19.78 -9.08
CA PRO A 153 -9.86 19.62 -10.05
C PRO A 153 -8.60 20.35 -9.57
N PRO A 154 -7.40 19.83 -9.85
CA PRO A 154 -6.16 20.52 -9.50
C PRO A 154 -6.11 21.89 -10.18
N PRO A 155 -5.55 22.93 -9.53
CA PRO A 155 -5.44 24.25 -10.12
C PRO A 155 -4.64 24.16 -11.44
N PRO A 156 -5.03 24.92 -12.48
CA PRO A 156 -4.36 24.83 -13.77
C PRO A 156 -2.86 25.15 -13.63
N PRO A 157 -1.97 24.42 -14.33
CA PRO A 157 -0.55 24.68 -14.27
C PRO A 157 -0.29 26.12 -14.72
N ARG A 158 0.55 26.85 -13.95
CA ARG A 158 1.01 28.19 -14.36
C ARG A 158 1.64 28.08 -15.75
N PRO A 159 1.37 29.02 -16.69
CA PRO A 159 1.79 28.87 -18.08
C PRO A 159 3.31 28.85 -18.22
N SER A 160 3.86 27.63 -18.29
CA SER A 160 5.27 27.33 -18.55
C SER A 160 5.43 26.89 -20.00
N SER A 161 6.42 27.45 -20.69
CA SER A 161 6.61 27.25 -22.13
C SER A 161 7.12 25.84 -22.47
N VAL A 162 6.43 25.18 -23.40
CA VAL A 162 6.85 23.96 -24.12
C VAL A 162 6.92 22.67 -23.29
N SER A 163 5.89 21.83 -23.39
CA SER A 163 5.98 20.63 -24.26
C SER A 163 4.62 19.92 -24.39
N SER A 164 4.30 19.42 -25.58
CA SER A 164 3.02 18.75 -25.87
C SER A 164 3.16 17.23 -25.85
N SER A 165 2.80 16.60 -24.74
CA SER A 165 2.58 15.15 -24.66
C SER A 165 1.08 14.86 -24.55
N SER A 166 0.50 14.15 -25.51
CA SER A 166 -0.91 13.78 -25.50
C SER A 166 -1.19 12.70 -24.45
N SER A 167 -1.57 13.11 -23.24
CA SER A 167 -2.19 12.23 -22.26
C SER A 167 -3.61 11.91 -22.72
N THR A 168 -3.81 10.73 -23.32
CA THR A 168 -5.14 10.21 -23.67
C THR A 168 -5.88 9.74 -22.42
N SER A 169 -6.17 10.68 -21.52
CA SER A 169 -7.18 10.49 -20.49
C SER A 169 -8.54 10.39 -21.18
N SER A 170 -9.21 9.27 -20.98
CA SER A 170 -10.62 9.06 -21.28
C SER A 170 -11.46 9.97 -20.37
N ASN A 171 -11.55 11.25 -20.73
CA ASN A 171 -12.50 12.16 -20.12
C ASN A 171 -13.90 11.58 -20.34
N ILE A 172 -14.46 10.96 -19.30
CA ILE A 172 -15.90 10.79 -19.14
C ILE A 172 -16.48 12.18 -19.36
N GLU A 173 -17.42 12.32 -20.28
CA GLU A 173 -18.00 13.61 -20.64
C GLU A 173 -18.98 14.02 -19.54
N ILE A 174 -18.43 14.59 -18.46
CA ILE A 174 -19.17 15.06 -17.28
C ILE A 174 -20.07 16.21 -17.71
N THR A 175 -21.23 15.86 -18.25
CA THR A 175 -22.30 16.79 -18.59
C THR A 175 -22.89 17.27 -17.26
N PRO A 176 -22.74 18.56 -16.88
CA PRO A 176 -23.42 19.10 -15.73
C PRO A 176 -24.85 19.39 -16.16
N LEU A 177 -25.66 18.33 -16.25
CA LEU A 177 -27.10 18.47 -16.35
C LEU A 177 -27.59 19.26 -15.12
N PRO A 178 -28.65 20.09 -15.26
CA PRO A 178 -29.29 20.66 -14.09
C PRO A 178 -29.69 19.52 -13.17
N ALA A 179 -29.47 19.69 -11.86
CA ALA A 179 -30.01 18.76 -10.90
C ALA A 179 -31.54 18.82 -10.99
N ASP A 180 -32.18 17.69 -11.31
CA ASP A 180 -33.47 17.41 -10.69
C ASP A 180 -33.20 17.42 -9.18
N ASP A 181 -33.67 18.44 -8.47
CA ASP A 181 -33.38 18.63 -7.04
C ASP A 181 -33.69 17.36 -6.23
N SER A 182 -34.68 16.58 -6.66
CA SER A 182 -35.03 15.27 -6.12
C SER A 182 -33.88 14.26 -6.19
N MET A 183 -33.16 14.13 -7.32
CA MET A 183 -32.04 13.18 -7.45
C MET A 183 -30.81 13.63 -6.65
N TYR A 184 -30.52 14.93 -6.64
CA TYR A 184 -29.41 15.48 -5.85
C TYR A 184 -29.68 15.32 -4.35
N ALA A 185 -30.89 15.69 -3.89
CA ALA A 185 -31.30 15.52 -2.50
C ALA A 185 -31.30 14.04 -2.08
N ALA A 186 -31.83 13.13 -2.91
CA ALA A 186 -31.82 11.69 -2.66
C ALA A 186 -30.39 11.14 -2.48
N ALA A 187 -29.44 11.54 -3.34
CA ALA A 187 -28.04 11.14 -3.21
C ALA A 187 -27.35 11.76 -1.97
N MET A 188 -27.70 12.98 -1.58
CA MET A 188 -27.22 13.62 -0.35
C MET A 188 -27.76 12.92 0.91
N VAL A 189 -29.04 12.54 0.93
CA VAL A 189 -29.64 11.74 2.01
C VAL A 189 -28.96 10.38 2.11
N ALA A 190 -28.86 9.64 1.00
CA ALA A 190 -28.25 8.30 0.96
C ALA A 190 -26.77 8.27 1.42
N SER A 191 -26.04 9.37 1.28
CA SER A 191 -24.63 9.50 1.67
C SER A 191 -24.39 10.12 3.04
N GLY A 192 -25.43 10.49 3.79
CA GLY A 192 -25.27 11.24 5.04
C GLY A 192 -24.58 12.60 4.83
N GLY A 193 -24.95 13.28 3.74
CA GLY A 193 -24.47 14.61 3.37
C GLY A 193 -23.12 14.66 2.64
N LEU A 194 -22.46 13.53 2.37
CA LEU A 194 -21.14 13.52 1.71
C LEU A 194 -21.20 13.70 0.18
N GLY A 195 -22.33 13.37 -0.44
CA GLY A 195 -22.43 13.18 -1.89
C GLY A 195 -21.79 11.85 -2.32
N GLY A 196 -21.39 11.76 -3.60
CA GLY A 196 -20.84 10.54 -4.17
C GLY A 196 -21.04 10.42 -5.68
N ILE A 197 -20.53 9.34 -6.25
CA ILE A 197 -20.69 9.00 -7.67
C ILE A 197 -21.92 8.10 -7.80
N LEU A 198 -23.00 8.61 -8.38
CA LEU A 198 -24.23 7.85 -8.65
C LEU A 198 -24.12 7.21 -10.04
N LEU A 199 -24.17 5.88 -10.08
CA LEU A 199 -24.34 5.14 -11.32
C LEU A 199 -25.84 4.92 -11.57
N GLU A 200 -26.37 5.58 -12.59
CA GLU A 200 -27.79 5.49 -12.98
C GLU A 200 -28.19 4.06 -13.33
N ASN A 201 -29.37 3.63 -12.87
CA ASN A 201 -29.95 2.28 -13.07
C ASN A 201 -29.06 1.09 -12.63
N ALA A 202 -27.93 1.34 -11.96
CA ALA A 202 -27.10 0.29 -11.39
C ALA A 202 -27.86 -0.43 -10.25
N SER A 203 -27.71 -1.76 -10.18
CA SER A 203 -28.39 -2.62 -9.21
C SER A 203 -27.40 -3.42 -8.37
N MET A 204 -27.88 -4.03 -7.28
CA MET A 204 -27.06 -4.95 -6.48
C MET A 204 -26.62 -6.20 -7.27
N ASN A 205 -27.31 -6.57 -8.37
CA ASN A 205 -26.88 -7.65 -9.25
C ASN A 205 -25.59 -7.29 -10.00
N ASP A 206 -25.46 -6.03 -10.44
CA ASP A 206 -24.27 -5.53 -11.11
C ASP A 206 -23.04 -5.56 -10.17
N VAL A 207 -23.22 -5.36 -8.86
CA VAL A 207 -22.13 -5.41 -7.86
C VAL A 207 -21.86 -6.84 -7.33
N GLY A 208 -22.87 -7.69 -7.20
CA GLY A 208 -22.80 -8.99 -6.51
C GLY A 208 -21.81 -9.98 -7.16
N ASP A 209 -22.27 -10.70 -8.19
CA ASP A 209 -21.39 -11.44 -9.10
C ASP A 209 -21.16 -10.72 -10.44
N GLY A 210 -21.80 -9.55 -10.67
CA GLY A 210 -21.78 -8.77 -11.92
C GLY A 210 -20.47 -8.06 -12.27
N THR A 211 -20.60 -6.95 -13.01
CA THR A 211 -19.53 -6.16 -13.64
C THR A 211 -18.90 -5.10 -12.74
N LEU A 212 -19.51 -4.75 -11.60
CA LEU A 212 -19.12 -3.64 -10.75
C LEU A 212 -18.33 -4.09 -9.50
N HIS A 213 -17.39 -3.25 -9.08
CA HIS A 213 -16.62 -3.38 -7.84
C HIS A 213 -16.87 -2.17 -6.95
N LEU A 214 -18.04 -2.10 -6.31
CA LEU A 214 -18.45 -0.96 -5.48
C LEU A 214 -18.72 -1.42 -4.05
N ARG A 215 -17.66 -1.84 -3.34
CA ARG A 215 -17.82 -2.25 -1.94
C ARG A 215 -18.24 -1.05 -1.10
N GLY A 216 -19.44 -1.14 -0.51
CA GLY A 216 -20.06 -0.06 0.27
C GLY A 216 -20.85 0.95 -0.55
N SER A 217 -21.26 0.62 -1.78
CA SER A 217 -22.29 1.40 -2.46
C SER A 217 -23.65 1.27 -1.77
N VAL A 218 -24.41 2.36 -1.76
CA VAL A 218 -25.76 2.45 -1.19
C VAL A 218 -26.79 2.72 -2.29
N PRO A 219 -28.02 2.18 -2.21
CA PRO A 219 -29.07 2.51 -3.16
C PRO A 219 -29.58 3.93 -2.93
N VAL A 220 -29.82 4.67 -4.02
CA VAL A 220 -30.51 5.97 -3.97
C VAL A 220 -31.96 5.75 -4.32
N LEU A 221 -32.86 5.96 -3.36
CA LEU A 221 -34.30 5.71 -3.54
C LEU A 221 -34.93 6.87 -4.32
N LYS A 222 -35.95 6.60 -5.14
CA LYS A 222 -36.66 7.67 -5.89
C LYS A 222 -37.57 8.52 -5.01
N LYS A 223 -38.02 7.97 -3.88
CA LYS A 223 -38.76 8.68 -2.83
C LYS A 223 -38.28 8.22 -1.47
N TYR A 224 -38.36 9.12 -0.51
CA TYR A 224 -38.19 8.87 0.91
C TYR A 224 -39.48 9.33 1.62
N ASP A 225 -39.94 8.58 2.61
CA ASP A 225 -40.97 8.97 3.56
C ASP A 225 -40.38 9.87 4.66
N GLU A 226 -41.23 10.37 5.56
CA GLU A 226 -40.83 11.25 6.68
C GLU A 226 -39.86 10.57 7.67
N ASN A 227 -39.69 9.24 7.59
CA ASN A 227 -38.80 8.44 8.43
C ASN A 227 -37.53 7.97 7.67
N GLY A 228 -37.35 8.34 6.40
CA GLY A 228 -36.21 7.94 5.57
C GLY A 228 -36.32 6.57 4.89
N ASN A 229 -37.48 5.93 4.88
CA ASN A 229 -37.74 4.70 4.11
C ASN A 229 -38.29 5.04 2.72
N GLY A 230 -38.05 4.20 1.70
CA GLY A 230 -38.56 4.45 0.35
C GLY A 230 -39.52 3.38 -0.17
N ASP A 231 -40.15 3.67 -1.31
CA ASP A 231 -41.08 2.77 -2.02
C ASP A 231 -40.40 1.56 -2.70
N GLY A 232 -39.07 1.46 -2.60
CA GLY A 232 -38.25 0.38 -3.16
C GLY A 232 -37.79 0.65 -4.59
N GLU A 233 -38.26 1.70 -5.25
CA GLU A 233 -37.74 2.10 -6.56
C GLU A 233 -36.45 2.93 -6.37
N ILE A 234 -35.42 2.67 -7.20
CA ILE A 234 -34.11 3.31 -7.08
C ILE A 234 -33.72 4.09 -8.34
N HIS A 235 -33.00 5.19 -8.17
CA HIS A 235 -32.28 5.87 -9.26
C HIS A 235 -31.01 5.11 -9.67
N GLY A 236 -30.44 4.31 -8.76
CA GLY A 236 -29.22 3.54 -9.00
C GLY A 236 -28.41 3.33 -7.72
N LEU A 237 -27.10 3.12 -7.87
CA LEU A 237 -26.16 2.94 -6.76
C LEU A 237 -25.21 4.13 -6.62
N LEU A 238 -25.16 4.71 -5.43
CA LEU A 238 -24.22 5.76 -5.04
C LEU A 238 -22.95 5.14 -4.44
N TYR A 239 -21.80 5.66 -4.84
CA TYR A 239 -20.48 5.20 -4.40
C TYR A 239 -19.66 6.37 -3.84
N HIS A 240 -19.30 6.28 -2.56
CA HIS A 240 -18.44 7.24 -1.87
C HIS A 240 -17.54 6.52 -0.85
N PRO A 241 -16.20 6.73 -0.83
CA PRO A 241 -15.30 6.00 0.09
C PRO A 241 -15.66 6.19 1.57
N GLY A 242 -16.00 7.41 1.98
CA GLY A 242 -16.37 7.72 3.37
C GLY A 242 -17.62 7.00 3.87
N VAL A 243 -18.59 6.72 3.00
CA VAL A 243 -19.83 6.02 3.39
C VAL A 243 -19.50 4.58 3.83
N PHE A 244 -18.59 3.90 3.13
CA PHE A 244 -18.13 2.57 3.53
C PHE A 244 -17.34 2.56 4.86
N TYR A 245 -16.72 3.68 5.23
CA TYR A 245 -15.96 3.81 6.49
C TYR A 245 -16.75 4.49 7.62
N GLY A 246 -18.06 4.72 7.45
CA GLY A 246 -18.92 5.28 8.49
C GLY A 246 -18.65 6.76 8.78
N ARG A 247 -18.10 7.49 7.81
CA ARG A 247 -17.98 8.94 7.80
C ARG A 247 -19.36 9.55 7.49
N ARG A 248 -19.67 10.70 8.10
CA ARG A 248 -20.80 11.58 7.75
C ARG A 248 -20.26 12.96 7.37
N ALA A 249 -21.06 13.79 6.72
CA ALA A 249 -20.69 15.19 6.59
C ALA A 249 -20.60 15.84 7.97
N THR A 250 -19.52 16.59 8.21
CA THR A 250 -19.45 17.48 9.38
C THR A 250 -20.49 18.57 9.21
N THR A 251 -21.52 18.59 10.07
CA THR A 251 -22.40 19.75 10.22
C THR A 251 -21.53 20.94 10.61
N VAL A 252 -21.36 21.89 9.69
CA VAL A 252 -20.85 23.21 10.04
C VAL A 252 -22.02 23.93 10.70
N GLU A 253 -22.13 23.74 12.01
CA GLU A 253 -23.04 24.53 12.83
C GLU A 253 -22.56 25.98 12.78
N PHE A 254 -23.29 26.80 12.03
CA PHE A 254 -23.18 28.24 12.11
C PHE A 254 -23.88 28.65 13.41
N ASP A 255 -23.10 29.20 14.34
CA ASP A 255 -23.56 29.72 15.63
C ASP A 255 -24.46 30.95 15.42
N ASP A 256 -25.74 30.70 15.14
CA ASP A 256 -26.79 31.72 14.94
C ASP A 256 -27.43 32.12 16.28
N GLY A 257 -26.58 32.57 17.23
CA GLY A 257 -27.00 33.36 18.39
C GLY A 257 -27.95 32.69 19.38
N GLY A 258 -27.98 31.35 19.44
CA GLY A 258 -28.81 30.59 20.37
C GLY A 258 -28.20 30.52 21.77
N GLU A 259 -28.94 30.93 22.80
CA GLU A 259 -28.46 30.89 24.19
C GLU A 259 -28.03 29.47 24.60
N ARG A 260 -26.80 29.34 25.13
CA ARG A 260 -26.28 28.09 25.70
C ARG A 260 -27.15 27.70 26.90
N ARG A 261 -28.09 26.77 26.69
CA ARG A 261 -28.73 26.06 27.79
C ARG A 261 -27.66 25.32 28.58
N GLU A 262 -27.49 25.74 29.84
CA GLU A 262 -26.92 24.88 30.86
C GLU A 262 -27.85 23.66 30.97
N LYS A 263 -27.30 22.45 30.80
CA LYS A 263 -27.97 21.17 30.98
C LYS A 263 -27.65 20.77 32.42
N ASP A 264 -28.66 20.64 33.28
CA ASP A 264 -28.44 20.40 34.71
C ASP A 264 -27.68 19.08 34.97
N ASP A 265 -26.78 19.10 35.95
CA ASP A 265 -25.73 18.07 36.17
C ASP A 265 -26.27 16.79 36.87
N GLU A 266 -27.13 16.00 36.21
CA GLU A 266 -27.67 14.73 36.78
C GLU A 266 -27.41 13.44 35.95
N ASP A 267 -26.67 13.49 34.82
CA ASP A 267 -26.38 12.33 33.94
C ASP A 267 -24.87 11.95 33.83
N GLU A 268 -24.03 12.18 34.86
CA GLU A 268 -22.56 11.96 34.77
C GLU A 268 -22.12 10.51 34.44
N ASP A 269 -22.98 9.49 34.66
CA ASP A 269 -22.64 8.08 34.42
C ASP A 269 -22.70 7.63 32.94
N ASP A 270 -23.44 8.34 32.06
CA ASP A 270 -23.57 7.97 30.63
C ASP A 270 -22.42 8.55 29.76
N ASP A 271 -21.82 9.69 30.15
CA ASP A 271 -20.78 10.37 29.38
C ASP A 271 -19.47 9.55 29.29
N GLU A 272 -19.08 8.79 30.32
CA GLU A 272 -17.85 7.96 30.29
C GLU A 272 -17.91 6.82 29.24
N ASP A 273 -19.09 6.24 29.01
CA ASP A 273 -19.27 5.11 28.07
C ASP A 273 -19.34 5.60 26.60
N GLU A 274 -19.92 6.77 26.31
CA GLU A 274 -19.86 7.37 24.96
C GLU A 274 -18.40 7.72 24.56
N ASP A 275 -17.61 8.25 25.50
CA ASP A 275 -16.21 8.62 25.28
C ASP A 275 -15.33 7.37 25.02
N GLU A 276 -15.58 6.25 25.71
CA GLU A 276 -14.92 4.96 25.43
C GLU A 276 -15.32 4.38 24.05
N GLU A 277 -16.59 4.48 23.65
CA GLU A 277 -17.05 4.07 22.31
C GLU A 277 -16.38 4.89 21.20
N GLU A 278 -16.31 6.23 21.29
CA GLU A 278 -15.57 7.03 20.30
C GLU A 278 -14.07 6.67 20.34
N ARG A 279 -13.45 6.58 21.52
CA ARG A 279 -12.03 6.22 21.66
C ARG A 279 -11.72 4.86 21.03
N GLN A 280 -12.62 3.88 21.16
CA GLN A 280 -12.51 2.58 20.51
C GLN A 280 -12.71 2.67 18.99
N ARG A 281 -13.70 3.43 18.52
CA ARG A 281 -13.98 3.69 17.09
C ARG A 281 -12.79 4.38 16.41
N ARG A 282 -12.26 5.44 17.03
CA ARG A 282 -11.04 6.17 16.62
C ARG A 282 -9.84 5.22 16.53
N THR A 283 -9.64 4.37 17.54
CA THR A 283 -8.59 3.35 17.53
C THR A 283 -8.77 2.32 16.41
N SER A 284 -10.00 1.92 16.10
CA SER A 284 -10.33 1.00 15.00
C SER A 284 -10.04 1.63 13.62
N LEU A 285 -10.38 2.91 13.44
CA LEU A 285 -10.08 3.67 12.21
C LEU A 285 -8.57 3.87 12.03
N LEU A 286 -7.82 4.22 13.09
CA LEU A 286 -6.36 4.30 13.07
C LEU A 286 -5.69 2.95 12.73
N ARG A 287 -6.24 1.83 13.21
CA ARG A 287 -5.81 0.47 12.82
C ARG A 287 -6.11 0.17 11.34
N THR A 288 -7.20 0.72 10.82
CA THR A 288 -7.71 0.49 9.46
C THR A 288 -6.97 1.31 8.40
N ILE A 289 -6.60 2.57 8.68
CA ILE A 289 -5.89 3.45 7.75
C ILE A 289 -4.39 3.13 7.63
N ALA A 290 -3.76 2.65 8.70
CA ALA A 290 -2.32 2.39 8.78
C ALA A 290 -1.70 1.61 7.59
N PRO A 291 -2.32 0.53 7.05
CA PRO A 291 -1.80 -0.16 5.86
C PRO A 291 -1.83 0.68 4.58
N PHE A 292 -2.76 1.63 4.48
CA PHE A 292 -2.86 2.54 3.32
C PHE A 292 -1.82 3.66 3.42
N GLN A 293 -1.61 4.23 4.61
CA GLN A 293 -0.51 5.15 4.89
C GLN A 293 0.87 4.51 4.62
N TRP A 294 1.06 3.24 4.98
CA TRP A 294 2.28 2.49 4.64
C TRP A 294 2.50 2.41 3.14
N TYR A 295 1.50 1.96 2.36
CA TYR A 295 1.66 1.82 0.91
C TYR A 295 1.80 3.17 0.19
N ALA A 296 1.11 4.22 0.62
CA ALA A 296 1.34 5.59 0.13
C ALA A 296 2.79 6.04 0.40
N SER A 297 3.31 5.77 1.61
CA SER A 297 4.69 6.10 1.97
C SER A 297 5.71 5.34 1.11
N ILE A 298 5.50 4.04 0.88
CA ILE A 298 6.36 3.22 0.00
C ILE A 298 6.30 3.70 -1.45
N LEU A 299 5.11 4.03 -1.98
CA LEU A 299 4.96 4.55 -3.34
C LEU A 299 5.71 5.87 -3.52
N ARG A 300 5.63 6.77 -2.53
CA ARG A 300 6.31 8.06 -2.49
C ARG A 300 7.83 7.90 -2.40
N THR A 301 8.36 7.19 -1.40
CA THR A 301 9.82 6.97 -1.29
C THR A 301 10.39 6.22 -2.50
N THR A 302 9.62 5.30 -3.10
CA THR A 302 10.05 4.63 -4.34
C THR A 302 10.13 5.59 -5.53
N LEU A 303 9.21 6.56 -5.67
CA LEU A 303 9.30 7.60 -6.70
C LEU A 303 10.54 8.49 -6.49
N ASP A 304 10.82 8.87 -5.24
CA ASP A 304 11.91 9.80 -4.90
C ASP A 304 13.30 9.13 -4.95
N SER A 305 13.38 7.82 -4.69
CA SER A 305 14.63 7.02 -4.62
C SER A 305 15.48 7.02 -5.90
N ASP A 306 16.81 6.89 -5.75
CA ASP A 306 17.71 6.62 -6.88
C ASP A 306 17.58 5.16 -7.41
N PRO A 307 17.57 4.94 -8.74
CA PRO A 307 17.35 3.62 -9.31
C PRO A 307 18.60 2.72 -9.28
N VAL A 308 18.48 1.56 -8.60
CA VAL A 308 19.55 0.55 -8.52
C VAL A 308 19.49 -0.40 -9.73
N LEU A 309 20.16 0.03 -10.80
CA LEU A 309 20.22 -0.67 -12.10
C LEU A 309 21.35 -1.72 -12.20
N HIS A 310 21.83 -2.24 -11.07
CA HIS A 310 22.97 -3.17 -11.00
C HIS A 310 22.69 -4.44 -10.16
N CYS A 311 21.41 -4.71 -9.85
CA CYS A 311 20.96 -5.97 -9.23
C CYS A 311 20.83 -7.12 -10.26
N HIS A 312 20.62 -6.80 -11.54
CA HIS A 312 20.64 -7.74 -12.67
C HIS A 312 19.76 -8.99 -12.53
N GLY A 313 18.61 -8.90 -11.84
CA GLY A 313 17.71 -10.05 -11.67
C GLY A 313 18.27 -11.20 -10.83
N LEU A 314 19.37 -11.01 -10.09
CA LEU A 314 20.03 -12.07 -9.31
C LEU A 314 19.22 -12.58 -8.09
N HIS A 315 17.93 -12.22 -7.98
CA HIS A 315 17.02 -12.72 -6.95
C HIS A 315 16.77 -14.24 -7.10
N GLU A 316 16.24 -14.67 -8.24
CA GLU A 316 15.99 -16.09 -8.57
C GLU A 316 17.30 -16.91 -8.59
N TRP A 317 18.43 -16.27 -8.92
CA TRP A 317 19.76 -16.88 -8.84
C TRP A 317 20.20 -17.15 -7.39
N ALA A 318 19.95 -16.21 -6.48
CA ALA A 318 20.20 -16.36 -5.05
C ALA A 318 19.22 -17.34 -4.37
N MET A 319 18.01 -17.50 -4.91
CA MET A 319 17.09 -18.60 -4.53
C MET A 319 17.64 -19.97 -4.93
N LEU A 320 18.45 -20.08 -5.99
CA LEU A 320 19.05 -21.33 -6.47
C LEU A 320 20.51 -21.54 -6.07
N TYR A 321 21.12 -20.61 -5.35
CA TYR A 321 22.51 -20.72 -4.89
C TYR A 321 22.69 -21.95 -3.99
N HIS A 322 23.63 -22.84 -4.34
CA HIS A 322 23.89 -24.05 -3.56
C HIS A 322 25.37 -24.45 -3.67
N PRO A 323 26.27 -23.77 -2.91
CA PRO A 323 27.69 -24.13 -2.86
C PRO A 323 27.90 -25.48 -2.15
N PRO A 324 28.98 -26.22 -2.44
CA PRO A 324 29.28 -27.50 -1.81
C PRO A 324 29.24 -27.44 -0.27
N GLY A 325 28.60 -28.43 0.36
CA GLY A 325 28.46 -28.53 1.82
C GLY A 325 27.37 -27.64 2.44
N SER A 326 26.67 -26.79 1.67
CA SER A 326 25.57 -25.98 2.20
C SER A 326 24.21 -26.71 2.20
N PRO A 327 23.26 -26.31 3.08
CA PRO A 327 21.90 -26.85 3.06
C PRO A 327 21.21 -26.62 1.70
N PRO A 328 20.33 -27.55 1.25
CA PRO A 328 19.59 -27.37 0.01
C PRO A 328 18.72 -26.11 0.06
N PRO A 329 18.58 -25.37 -1.05
CA PRO A 329 17.77 -24.16 -1.08
C PRO A 329 16.26 -24.46 -0.97
N PRO A 330 15.46 -23.54 -0.41
CA PRO A 330 14.00 -23.70 -0.33
C PRO A 330 13.31 -23.59 -1.70
N SER A 331 14.05 -23.23 -2.76
CA SER A 331 13.54 -23.04 -4.13
C SER A 331 13.07 -24.32 -4.83
N ALA A 332 13.26 -25.51 -4.25
CA ALA A 332 12.83 -26.78 -4.85
C ALA A 332 11.31 -26.89 -5.14
N SER A 333 10.48 -26.03 -4.54
CA SER A 333 9.05 -25.91 -4.84
C SER A 333 8.71 -24.79 -5.85
N TYR A 334 9.59 -23.81 -6.01
CA TYR A 334 9.38 -22.61 -6.83
C TYR A 334 9.81 -22.87 -8.28
N GLN A 335 8.94 -22.51 -9.22
CA GLN A 335 9.14 -22.73 -10.67
C GLN A 335 9.52 -24.18 -11.06
N ARG A 336 9.16 -25.18 -10.23
CA ARG A 336 9.56 -26.60 -10.32
C ARG A 336 9.26 -27.33 -11.66
N ASN A 337 8.53 -26.68 -12.57
CA ASN A 337 8.17 -27.22 -13.88
C ASN A 337 9.03 -26.61 -15.02
N LEU A 338 10.04 -25.83 -14.68
CA LEU A 338 11.04 -25.30 -15.62
C LEU A 338 12.39 -26.00 -15.39
N ASP A 339 13.02 -26.42 -16.49
CA ASP A 339 14.41 -26.87 -16.48
C ASP A 339 15.39 -25.70 -16.31
N LEU A 340 16.64 -25.98 -15.97
CA LEU A 340 17.69 -24.97 -15.87
C LEU A 340 18.44 -24.82 -17.20
N ARG A 341 18.48 -23.61 -17.76
CA ARG A 341 19.28 -23.28 -18.96
C ARG A 341 20.80 -23.17 -18.69
N VAL A 342 21.22 -23.25 -17.42
CA VAL A 342 22.62 -23.15 -16.98
C VAL A 342 22.93 -24.13 -15.84
N SER A 343 24.19 -24.57 -15.74
CA SER A 343 24.64 -25.46 -14.65
C SER A 343 24.56 -24.80 -13.28
N ARG A 344 24.36 -25.58 -12.21
CA ARG A 344 24.40 -25.07 -10.81
C ARG A 344 25.72 -24.37 -10.48
N ASP A 345 26.82 -24.90 -11.01
CA ASP A 345 28.16 -24.31 -10.96
C ASP A 345 28.22 -22.91 -11.62
N THR A 346 27.48 -22.68 -12.71
CA THR A 346 27.33 -21.35 -13.33
C THR A 346 26.45 -20.42 -12.48
N ILE A 347 25.38 -20.93 -11.86
CA ILE A 347 24.55 -20.16 -10.91
C ILE A 347 25.40 -19.70 -9.72
N ASN A 348 26.16 -20.61 -9.11
CA ASN A 348 27.05 -20.32 -7.99
C ASN A 348 28.09 -19.25 -8.34
N ARG A 349 28.83 -19.43 -9.45
CA ARG A 349 29.78 -18.41 -9.94
C ARG A 349 29.13 -17.05 -10.22
N ALA A 350 27.90 -17.00 -10.71
CA ALA A 350 27.22 -15.75 -11.02
C ALA A 350 26.90 -14.95 -9.74
N VAL A 351 26.42 -15.65 -8.69
CA VAL A 351 26.15 -15.06 -7.36
C VAL A 351 27.46 -14.64 -6.69
N GLU A 352 28.44 -15.54 -6.61
CA GLU A 352 29.74 -15.31 -5.94
C GLU A 352 30.54 -14.15 -6.55
N ARG A 353 30.64 -14.09 -7.89
CA ARG A 353 31.47 -13.08 -8.58
C ARG A 353 30.83 -11.69 -8.66
N ARG A 354 29.58 -11.52 -8.23
CA ARG A 354 28.84 -10.25 -8.29
C ARG A 354 28.40 -9.75 -6.93
N GLY A 355 28.20 -10.66 -5.97
CA GLY A 355 27.41 -10.41 -4.77
C GLY A 355 25.94 -10.19 -5.13
N ILE A 356 25.09 -10.17 -4.11
CA ILE A 356 23.67 -9.88 -4.26
C ILE A 356 23.44 -8.43 -3.84
N ARG A 357 22.60 -7.73 -4.60
CA ARG A 357 22.29 -6.30 -4.42
C ARG A 357 20.78 -6.09 -4.45
N CYS A 358 20.09 -6.96 -3.73
CA CYS A 358 18.64 -7.02 -3.69
C CYS A 358 18.14 -6.06 -2.61
N THR A 359 17.41 -5.04 -3.03
CA THR A 359 16.88 -3.99 -2.16
C THR A 359 15.43 -4.22 -1.75
N HIS A 360 14.76 -5.21 -2.35
CA HIS A 360 13.37 -5.56 -2.05
C HIS A 360 13.30 -6.51 -0.84
N VAL A 361 12.65 -6.09 0.24
CA VAL A 361 12.62 -6.83 1.52
C VAL A 361 11.94 -8.18 1.39
N ASP A 362 10.79 -8.25 0.72
CA ASP A 362 9.97 -9.48 0.63
C ASP A 362 10.61 -10.59 -0.22
N ALA A 363 11.77 -10.34 -0.84
CA ALA A 363 12.56 -11.31 -1.60
C ALA A 363 13.53 -12.14 -0.74
N LEU A 364 14.13 -11.59 0.32
CA LEU A 364 15.21 -12.27 1.07
C LEU A 364 14.76 -13.58 1.72
N ARG A 365 13.48 -13.69 2.09
CA ARG A 365 12.86 -14.91 2.65
C ARG A 365 12.86 -16.12 1.72
N PHE A 366 13.17 -15.95 0.43
CA PHE A 366 13.28 -17.03 -0.55
C PHE A 366 14.71 -17.45 -0.86
N PHE A 367 15.71 -16.65 -0.44
CA PHE A 367 17.11 -16.95 -0.71
C PHE A 367 17.53 -18.30 -0.13
N ALA A 368 18.48 -18.95 -0.80
CA ALA A 368 19.19 -20.07 -0.20
C ALA A 368 19.86 -19.62 1.12
N PRO A 369 19.98 -20.49 2.14
CA PRO A 369 20.61 -20.12 3.42
C PRO A 369 22.03 -19.57 3.26
N ALA A 370 22.78 -20.06 2.26
CA ALA A 370 24.11 -19.59 1.93
C ALA A 370 24.14 -18.26 1.13
N ALA A 371 23.03 -17.83 0.54
CA ALA A 371 22.96 -16.63 -0.29
C ALA A 371 22.70 -15.35 0.52
N GLY A 372 21.91 -15.42 1.61
CA GLY A 372 21.63 -14.26 2.47
C GLY A 372 22.87 -13.44 2.83
N PRO A 373 23.95 -14.05 3.37
CA PRO A 373 25.19 -13.35 3.70
C PRO A 373 25.92 -12.65 2.54
N LEU A 374 25.58 -12.96 1.29
CA LEU A 374 26.17 -12.35 0.09
C LEU A 374 25.42 -11.09 -0.37
N ASN A 375 24.32 -10.70 0.30
CA ASN A 375 23.57 -9.50 0.00
C ASN A 375 24.16 -8.26 0.70
N VAL A 376 24.54 -7.23 -0.08
CA VAL A 376 25.25 -6.04 0.45
C VAL A 376 24.42 -5.18 1.42
N HIS A 377 23.11 -5.41 1.51
CA HIS A 377 22.22 -4.72 2.45
C HIS A 377 21.99 -5.50 3.76
N GLY A 378 22.58 -6.69 3.90
CA GLY A 378 22.38 -7.59 5.03
C GLY A 378 21.70 -8.90 4.63
N SER A 379 21.89 -9.94 5.45
CA SER A 379 21.31 -11.28 5.27
C SER A 379 19.84 -11.41 5.65
N VAL A 380 19.35 -10.45 6.44
CA VAL A 380 17.94 -10.27 6.82
C VAL A 380 17.66 -8.76 6.72
N LEU A 381 16.44 -8.40 6.30
CA LEU A 381 15.94 -7.03 6.29
C LEU A 381 14.63 -6.99 7.09
N ALA A 382 14.43 -5.94 7.88
CA ALA A 382 13.18 -5.72 8.61
C ALA A 382 12.11 -5.14 7.66
N ARG A 383 10.82 -5.23 8.03
CA ARG A 383 9.76 -4.63 7.20
C ARG A 383 9.92 -3.11 7.06
N THR A 384 10.46 -2.46 8.10
CA THR A 384 10.81 -1.03 8.13
C THR A 384 11.89 -0.65 7.11
N ASP A 385 12.80 -1.55 6.73
CA ASP A 385 13.83 -1.27 5.71
C ASP A 385 13.24 -1.03 4.32
N GLN A 386 11.99 -1.44 4.05
CA GLN A 386 11.37 -1.26 2.73
C GLN A 386 11.27 0.24 2.35
N LEU A 387 11.00 1.13 3.31
CA LEU A 387 10.97 2.59 3.07
C LEU A 387 12.34 3.16 2.68
N ARG A 388 13.43 2.49 3.06
CA ARG A 388 14.83 2.93 2.90
C ARG A 388 15.53 2.28 1.71
N LEU A 389 15.05 1.12 1.26
CA LEU A 389 15.70 0.29 0.24
C LEU A 389 14.85 0.06 -1.01
N GLU A 390 13.52 0.13 -0.94
CA GLU A 390 12.71 -0.06 -2.14
C GLU A 390 12.87 1.12 -3.10
N GLN A 391 13.10 0.82 -4.39
CA GLN A 391 13.52 1.83 -5.35
C GLN A 391 13.00 1.58 -6.77
N LYS A 392 12.81 2.66 -7.53
CA LYS A 392 12.04 2.66 -8.78
C LYS A 392 12.60 1.79 -9.91
N GLY A 393 13.83 1.28 -9.83
CA GLY A 393 14.39 0.33 -10.78
C GLY A 393 14.12 -1.15 -10.46
N CYS A 394 13.52 -1.51 -9.31
CA CYS A 394 13.31 -2.91 -8.96
C CYS A 394 12.08 -3.52 -9.66
N VAL A 395 12.25 -4.60 -10.43
CA VAL A 395 11.14 -5.37 -11.04
C VAL A 395 10.09 -5.78 -10.00
N HIS A 396 10.52 -6.23 -8.83
CA HIS A 396 9.62 -6.61 -7.74
C HIS A 396 8.81 -5.43 -7.18
N ALA A 397 9.41 -4.23 -7.09
CA ALA A 397 8.70 -3.01 -6.68
C ALA A 397 7.70 -2.51 -7.74
N HIS A 398 7.79 -2.98 -8.99
CA HIS A 398 6.75 -2.78 -10.01
C HIS A 398 5.64 -3.83 -9.90
N MET A 399 5.99 -5.11 -9.67
CA MET A 399 5.00 -6.16 -9.41
C MET A 399 4.13 -5.85 -8.18
N ASP A 400 4.76 -5.37 -7.09
CA ASP A 400 4.07 -5.00 -5.85
C ASP A 400 3.09 -3.83 -6.00
N MET A 401 3.14 -3.05 -7.10
CA MET A 401 2.09 -2.08 -7.40
C MET A 401 0.72 -2.76 -7.57
N LEU A 402 0.65 -3.99 -8.09
CA LEU A 402 -0.60 -4.73 -8.21
C LEU A 402 -1.13 -5.22 -6.85
N LYS A 403 -0.25 -5.59 -5.91
CA LYS A 403 -0.59 -5.87 -4.50
C LYS A 403 -1.14 -4.62 -3.81
N MET A 404 -0.57 -3.45 -4.09
CA MET A 404 -1.04 -2.16 -3.59
C MET A 404 -2.40 -1.78 -4.20
N GLY A 405 -2.57 -1.87 -5.52
CA GLY A 405 -3.86 -1.64 -6.19
C GLY A 405 -4.95 -2.58 -5.70
N LEU A 406 -4.65 -3.88 -5.55
CA LEU A 406 -5.58 -4.89 -5.01
C LEU A 406 -5.94 -4.69 -3.54
N LYS A 407 -5.11 -3.97 -2.76
CA LYS A 407 -5.44 -3.53 -1.39
C LYS A 407 -6.32 -2.27 -1.39
N LEU A 408 -6.16 -1.40 -2.38
CA LEU A 408 -6.93 -0.16 -2.52
C LEU A 408 -8.33 -0.40 -3.11
N GLY A 409 -8.48 -1.38 -4.01
CA GLY A 409 -9.76 -1.77 -4.61
C GLY A 409 -10.87 -2.01 -3.56
N PRO A 410 -12.06 -1.40 -3.71
CA PRO A 410 -12.59 -0.75 -4.92
C PRO A 410 -12.10 0.68 -5.19
N PHE A 411 -11.42 1.34 -4.25
CA PHE A 411 -11.15 2.78 -4.24
C PHE A 411 -10.00 3.21 -5.18
N VAL A 412 -9.89 2.52 -6.32
CA VAL A 412 -8.89 2.73 -7.36
C VAL A 412 -9.60 2.77 -8.71
N ASP A 413 -9.15 3.68 -9.57
CA ASP A 413 -9.58 3.76 -10.96
C ASP A 413 -9.34 2.42 -11.68
N ALA A 414 -10.36 1.96 -12.42
CA ALA A 414 -10.32 0.71 -13.17
C ALA A 414 -9.29 0.73 -14.32
N GLU A 415 -9.10 1.87 -15.00
CA GLU A 415 -8.06 1.99 -16.04
C GLU A 415 -6.66 1.92 -15.42
N LEU A 416 -6.45 2.61 -14.30
CA LEU A 416 -5.22 2.50 -13.51
C LEU A 416 -4.95 1.07 -13.03
N MET A 417 -5.99 0.29 -12.67
CA MET A 417 -5.83 -1.14 -12.35
C MET A 417 -5.32 -1.94 -13.55
N CYS A 418 -5.77 -1.64 -14.77
CA CYS A 418 -5.23 -2.23 -16.00
C CYS A 418 -3.75 -1.85 -16.20
N ASP A 419 -3.41 -0.56 -16.07
CA ASP A 419 -2.02 -0.07 -16.24
C ASP A 419 -1.06 -0.71 -15.21
N VAL A 420 -1.51 -0.84 -13.97
CA VAL A 420 -0.77 -1.50 -12.88
C VAL A 420 -0.61 -3.00 -13.13
N LEU A 421 -1.63 -3.68 -13.66
CA LEU A 421 -1.55 -5.09 -14.07
C LEU A 421 -0.55 -5.27 -15.22
N GLU A 422 -0.60 -4.41 -16.23
CA GLU A 422 0.29 -4.44 -17.40
C GLU A 422 1.76 -4.24 -16.99
N VAL A 423 2.03 -3.26 -16.11
CA VAL A 423 3.34 -3.03 -15.49
C VAL A 423 3.82 -4.24 -14.67
N ALA A 424 2.94 -4.87 -13.88
CA ALA A 424 3.29 -6.04 -13.08
C ALA A 424 3.59 -7.28 -13.96
N LEU A 425 2.84 -7.47 -15.05
CA LEU A 425 3.09 -8.53 -16.03
C LEU A 425 4.42 -8.34 -16.75
N ASP A 426 4.72 -7.13 -17.22
CA ASP A 426 6.01 -6.82 -17.87
C ASP A 426 7.21 -6.95 -16.92
N ALA A 427 7.04 -6.54 -15.66
CA ALA A 427 8.04 -6.75 -14.63
C ALA A 427 8.32 -8.24 -14.39
N ARG A 428 7.28 -9.08 -14.29
CA ARG A 428 7.46 -10.54 -14.15
C ARG A 428 8.00 -11.19 -15.43
N LYS A 429 7.67 -10.70 -16.64
CA LYS A 429 8.33 -11.14 -17.90
C LYS A 429 9.85 -10.93 -17.81
N LEU A 430 10.30 -9.72 -17.48
CA LEU A 430 11.73 -9.40 -17.39
C LEU A 430 12.45 -10.21 -16.30
N ASP A 431 11.80 -10.41 -15.15
CA ASP A 431 12.30 -11.24 -14.05
C ASP A 431 12.47 -12.73 -14.45
N VAL A 432 11.44 -13.31 -15.07
CA VAL A 432 11.45 -14.68 -15.63
C VAL A 432 12.51 -14.84 -16.72
N MET A 433 12.61 -13.89 -17.65
CA MET A 433 13.61 -13.91 -18.74
C MET A 433 15.04 -13.82 -18.20
N ALA A 434 15.28 -13.11 -17.11
CA ALA A 434 16.60 -12.96 -16.50
C ALA A 434 17.01 -14.13 -15.57
N SER A 435 16.09 -15.06 -15.31
CA SER A 435 16.31 -16.21 -14.43
C SER A 435 17.33 -17.22 -15.01
N PRO A 436 17.80 -18.20 -14.20
CA PRO A 436 18.61 -19.32 -14.68
C PRO A 436 17.77 -20.50 -15.23
N TYR A 437 16.44 -20.35 -15.36
CA TYR A 437 15.55 -21.34 -15.94
C TYR A 437 15.47 -21.20 -17.47
N ASP A 438 15.15 -22.29 -18.18
CA ASP A 438 14.69 -22.21 -19.56
C ASP A 438 13.19 -21.82 -19.59
N VAL A 439 12.86 -20.92 -20.49
CA VAL A 439 11.54 -20.29 -20.66
C VAL A 439 11.10 -20.29 -22.14
N SER A 440 11.89 -20.91 -23.01
CA SER A 440 11.65 -21.01 -24.47
C SER A 440 10.31 -21.67 -24.81
N ALA A 441 9.90 -22.69 -24.04
CA ALA A 441 8.61 -23.35 -24.15
C ALA A 441 7.39 -22.43 -23.96
N TYR A 442 7.57 -21.26 -23.34
CA TYR A 442 6.55 -20.22 -23.15
C TYR A 442 6.72 -19.03 -24.12
N GLY A 443 7.51 -19.20 -25.19
CA GLY A 443 7.75 -18.17 -26.20
C GLY A 443 8.66 -17.02 -25.73
N LEU A 444 9.38 -17.19 -24.63
CA LEU A 444 10.25 -16.16 -24.06
C LEU A 444 11.73 -16.42 -24.38
N GLY A 445 12.45 -15.36 -24.73
CA GLY A 445 13.91 -15.39 -24.87
C GLY A 445 14.60 -15.12 -23.53
N ALA A 446 15.59 -15.94 -23.17
CA ALA A 446 16.39 -15.71 -21.97
C ALA A 446 17.29 -14.46 -22.11
N VAL A 447 17.45 -13.70 -21.03
CA VAL A 447 18.40 -12.59 -20.89
C VAL A 447 19.58 -13.10 -20.04
N PRO A 448 20.73 -13.44 -20.65
CA PRO A 448 21.80 -14.16 -19.96
C PRO A 448 22.63 -13.25 -19.04
N VAL A 449 22.09 -12.91 -17.86
CA VAL A 449 22.71 -12.02 -16.86
C VAL A 449 23.99 -12.57 -16.21
N GLU A 450 24.35 -13.84 -16.45
CA GLU A 450 25.68 -14.38 -16.20
C GLU A 450 26.75 -13.76 -17.12
N SER A 451 26.38 -13.39 -18.35
CA SER A 451 27.26 -12.74 -19.34
C SER A 451 27.36 -11.23 -19.12
N ALA A 452 28.41 -10.59 -19.65
CA ALA A 452 28.53 -9.13 -19.64
C ALA A 452 27.47 -8.44 -20.51
N ASP A 453 26.97 -9.15 -21.53
CA ASP A 453 26.16 -8.59 -22.60
C ASP A 453 24.68 -8.67 -22.23
N GLY A 454 24.22 -9.83 -21.74
CA GLY A 454 22.90 -9.98 -21.13
C GLY A 454 22.67 -9.05 -19.93
N ARG A 455 23.73 -8.67 -19.18
CA ARG A 455 23.61 -7.60 -18.15
C ARG A 455 23.40 -6.20 -18.73
N ARG A 456 23.95 -5.88 -19.91
CA ARG A 456 23.66 -4.61 -20.61
C ARG A 456 22.24 -4.62 -21.15
N THR A 457 21.80 -5.72 -21.76
CA THR A 457 20.41 -5.93 -22.22
C THR A 457 19.42 -5.79 -21.06
N TYR A 458 19.64 -6.51 -19.95
CA TYR A 458 18.81 -6.40 -18.74
C TYR A 458 18.74 -4.97 -18.24
N ARG A 459 19.88 -4.26 -18.16
CA ARG A 459 19.92 -2.87 -17.68
C ARG A 459 19.08 -1.92 -18.55
N SER A 460 19.06 -2.12 -19.87
CA SER A 460 18.19 -1.35 -20.77
C SER A 460 16.72 -1.67 -20.50
N MET A 461 16.34 -2.95 -20.51
CA MET A 461 14.95 -3.38 -20.27
C MET A 461 14.43 -2.95 -18.89
N GLN A 462 15.29 -2.97 -17.87
CA GLN A 462 15.00 -2.51 -16.51
C GLN A 462 14.74 -0.99 -16.47
N PHE A 463 15.52 -0.21 -17.22
CA PHE A 463 15.33 1.25 -17.34
C PHE A 463 14.07 1.61 -18.12
N ASP A 464 13.78 0.90 -19.22
CA ASP A 464 12.56 1.09 -20.01
C ASP A 464 11.30 0.67 -19.26
N LEU A 465 11.36 -0.39 -18.46
CA LEU A 465 10.28 -0.77 -17.54
C LEU A 465 10.04 0.31 -16.48
N MET A 466 11.10 0.78 -15.80
CA MET A 466 11.03 1.85 -14.81
C MET A 466 10.34 3.09 -15.37
N ARG A 467 10.77 3.56 -16.56
CA ARG A 467 10.21 4.74 -17.23
C ARG A 467 8.74 4.58 -17.59
N ARG A 468 8.29 3.38 -18.00
CA ARG A 468 6.87 3.11 -18.29
C ARG A 468 6.02 2.94 -17.03
N ALA A 469 6.61 2.49 -15.94
CA ALA A 469 5.92 2.28 -14.67
C ALA A 469 5.75 3.55 -13.83
N GLU A 470 6.58 4.58 -14.02
CA GLU A 470 6.51 5.82 -13.22
C GLU A 470 5.13 6.53 -13.29
N PRO A 471 4.48 6.72 -14.46
CA PRO A 471 3.16 7.36 -14.52
C PRO A 471 2.09 6.58 -13.77
N ALA A 472 2.10 5.23 -13.86
CA ALA A 472 1.20 4.37 -13.11
C ALA A 472 1.50 4.38 -11.61
N ARG A 473 2.77 4.47 -11.21
CA ARG A 473 3.18 4.60 -9.79
C ARG A 473 2.72 5.93 -9.20
N ARG A 474 2.82 7.04 -9.95
CA ARG A 474 2.34 8.37 -9.54
C ARG A 474 0.81 8.39 -9.42
N ARG A 475 0.07 7.97 -10.46
CA ARG A 475 -1.41 7.82 -10.39
C ARG A 475 -1.88 6.91 -9.25
N LEU A 476 -1.13 5.86 -8.91
CA LEU A 476 -1.44 4.99 -7.77
C LEU A 476 -1.21 5.68 -6.43
N LEU A 477 -0.13 6.47 -6.27
CA LEU A 477 0.05 7.32 -5.09
C LEU A 477 -1.10 8.33 -4.96
N ASP A 478 -1.44 9.02 -6.05
CA ASP A 478 -2.55 9.98 -6.10
C ASP A 478 -3.87 9.30 -5.69
N ALA A 479 -4.13 8.07 -6.16
CA ALA A 479 -5.30 7.29 -5.77
C ALA A 479 -5.31 6.93 -4.26
N TYR A 480 -4.16 6.63 -3.65
CA TYR A 480 -4.04 6.42 -2.21
C TYR A 480 -4.31 7.70 -1.40
N ASP A 481 -3.73 8.84 -1.79
CA ASP A 481 -3.92 10.13 -1.10
C ASP A 481 -5.37 10.65 -1.26
N ASN A 482 -5.96 10.49 -2.46
CA ASN A 482 -7.37 10.79 -2.73
C ASN A 482 -8.31 9.90 -1.90
N PHE A 483 -8.05 8.59 -1.88
CA PHE A 483 -8.82 7.64 -1.06
C PHE A 483 -8.80 8.04 0.42
N MET A 484 -7.62 8.31 1.00
CA MET A 484 -7.51 8.69 2.41
C MET A 484 -8.27 9.98 2.72
N THR A 485 -8.23 10.97 1.82
CA THR A 485 -8.93 12.26 1.96
C THR A 485 -10.46 12.15 1.87
N LEU A 486 -10.98 11.19 1.08
CA LEU A 486 -12.41 10.92 0.95
C LEU A 486 -12.95 9.98 2.06
N ALA A 487 -12.15 8.99 2.47
CA ALA A 487 -12.56 7.93 3.39
C ALA A 487 -12.50 8.31 4.87
N PHE A 488 -11.59 9.19 5.27
CA PHE A 488 -11.32 9.52 6.67
C PHE A 488 -11.22 11.03 6.88
N ASP A 489 -11.46 11.47 8.12
CA ASP A 489 -11.37 12.88 8.49
C ASP A 489 -9.95 13.35 8.78
N GLU A 490 -9.69 14.64 8.58
CA GLU A 490 -8.38 15.27 8.70
C GLU A 490 -7.77 15.14 10.12
N SER A 491 -8.60 14.92 11.15
CA SER A 491 -8.20 14.62 12.54
C SER A 491 -7.67 13.19 12.75
N LEU A 492 -7.91 12.27 11.81
CA LEU A 492 -7.33 10.93 11.72
C LEU A 492 -6.12 10.89 10.78
N LEU A 493 -6.07 11.79 9.79
CA LEU A 493 -4.94 11.92 8.85
C LEU A 493 -3.70 12.59 9.49
N GLY A 494 -3.84 13.21 10.67
CA GLY A 494 -2.74 13.87 11.38
C GLY A 494 -2.26 15.17 10.71
N ARG A 495 -3.06 15.74 9.81
CA ARG A 495 -2.77 16.97 9.07
C ARG A 495 -3.18 18.24 9.84
N ARG A 496 -4.16 18.15 10.75
CA ARG A 496 -4.49 19.20 11.73
C ARG A 496 -3.52 19.06 12.92
N GLY A 497 -2.50 19.92 12.99
CA GLY A 497 -1.35 19.72 13.90
C GLY A 497 -0.51 20.97 14.19
N ARG A 498 -1.09 22.17 14.12
CA ARG A 498 -0.52 23.42 14.66
C ARG A 498 -1.66 24.38 14.98
N LEU A 499 -1.51 25.15 16.06
CA LEU A 499 -2.55 26.01 16.66
C LEU A 499 -3.70 25.21 17.31
N GLY A 500 -3.49 24.94 18.60
CA GLY A 500 -4.36 24.27 19.57
C GLY A 500 -3.53 24.18 20.86
N ASN A 501 -4.00 24.78 21.95
CA ASN A 501 -3.16 25.08 23.13
C ASN A 501 -3.73 24.42 24.39
N ASP A 502 -3.88 23.11 24.30
CA ASP A 502 -4.37 22.28 25.39
C ASP A 502 -3.15 21.69 26.14
N ARG A 503 -3.17 21.79 27.47
CA ARG A 503 -2.02 21.51 28.34
C ARG A 503 -2.19 20.20 29.09
N ASP A 504 -1.63 19.12 28.56
CA ASP A 504 -1.35 17.93 29.35
C ASP A 504 0.00 18.08 30.07
N GLU A 505 -0.03 18.56 31.32
CA GLU A 505 1.15 18.75 32.17
C GLU A 505 1.60 17.45 32.89
N ASP A 506 1.99 16.40 32.16
CA ASP A 506 2.96 15.43 32.71
C ASP A 506 3.89 14.80 31.66
N ALA A 507 5.10 15.37 31.57
CA ALA A 507 6.25 14.76 30.90
C ALA A 507 7.57 15.36 31.43
N THR A 508 7.91 15.12 32.71
CA THR A 508 9.16 15.64 33.29
C THR A 508 10.40 14.96 32.70
N MET A 509 10.97 15.53 31.63
CA MET A 509 12.33 15.19 31.17
C MET A 509 13.11 16.43 30.72
N THR A 510 14.24 16.67 31.37
CA THR A 510 15.13 17.81 31.12
C THR A 510 15.85 17.70 29.78
N THR A 511 15.83 18.76 28.99
CA THR A 511 16.71 19.00 27.86
C THR A 511 17.60 20.22 28.13
N THR A 512 18.79 20.24 27.52
CA THR A 512 19.72 21.38 27.50
C THR A 512 20.07 21.73 26.07
N ASP A 513 20.17 23.03 25.77
CA ASP A 513 20.33 23.57 24.42
C ASP A 513 21.63 23.17 23.71
N GLY A 514 21.66 23.28 22.37
CA GLY A 514 22.85 22.97 21.56
C GLY A 514 22.65 23.03 20.04
N ASP A 515 22.54 24.25 19.51
CA ASP A 515 22.81 24.67 18.12
C ASP A 515 21.89 24.23 16.96
N GLU A 516 21.70 25.17 16.02
CA GLU A 516 20.93 25.06 14.78
C GLU A 516 21.86 24.95 13.56
N ASP A 517 21.57 24.10 12.57
CA ASP A 517 21.77 24.47 11.16
C ASP A 517 21.00 23.59 10.15
N HIS A 518 20.57 24.23 9.05
CA HIS A 518 19.93 23.71 7.82
C HIS A 518 18.39 23.63 7.72
N VAL A 519 17.79 24.79 7.43
CA VAL A 519 16.37 24.96 7.07
C VAL A 519 16.11 24.70 5.57
N VAL A 520 16.09 23.43 5.13
CA VAL A 520 15.59 23.04 3.78
C VAL A 520 14.78 21.72 3.78
N ALA A 521 13.83 21.56 4.72
CA ALA A 521 13.02 20.32 4.84
C ALA A 521 11.52 20.52 5.17
N ALA A 522 11.03 21.76 5.26
CA ALA A 522 9.76 22.11 5.91
C ALA A 522 8.46 21.87 5.10
N LEU A 523 8.44 20.89 4.18
CA LEU A 523 7.23 20.47 3.46
C LEU A 523 6.95 18.95 3.54
N SER A 524 7.75 18.20 4.30
CA SER A 524 7.44 16.79 4.58
C SER A 524 6.50 16.70 5.79
N ALA A 525 5.27 16.22 5.57
CA ALA A 525 4.46 15.68 6.66
C ALA A 525 5.23 14.53 7.32
N ARG A 526 5.19 14.41 8.66
CA ARG A 526 6.04 13.51 9.45
C ARG A 526 6.19 12.12 8.77
N PRO A 527 7.43 11.61 8.58
CA PRO A 527 7.62 10.30 7.98
C PRO A 527 6.90 9.24 8.81
N TYR A 528 6.11 8.40 8.14
CA TYR A 528 5.26 7.41 8.79
C TYR A 528 6.09 6.42 9.62
N VAL A 529 5.97 6.51 10.94
CA VAL A 529 6.54 5.53 11.86
C VAL A 529 5.59 4.33 11.92
N ALA A 530 6.07 3.18 11.47
CA ALA A 530 5.25 1.96 11.45
C ALA A 530 4.91 1.51 12.89
N PRO A 531 3.63 1.33 13.24
CA PRO A 531 3.23 0.79 14.54
C PRO A 531 3.89 -0.56 14.82
N GLU A 532 4.25 -0.85 16.07
CA GLU A 532 5.10 -2.00 16.43
C GLU A 532 4.64 -3.34 15.84
N ARG A 533 3.33 -3.58 15.72
CA ARG A 533 2.75 -4.77 15.06
C ARG A 533 3.16 -4.97 13.58
N LEU A 534 3.75 -3.98 12.93
CA LEU A 534 4.34 -4.06 11.58
C LEU A 534 5.88 -4.17 11.62
N ALA A 535 6.51 -3.87 12.76
CA ALA A 535 7.94 -4.06 13.01
C ALA A 535 8.24 -5.45 13.62
N THR A 536 7.34 -5.99 14.44
CA THR A 536 7.49 -7.29 15.12
C THR A 536 7.20 -8.47 14.20
N ALA A 537 8.16 -8.80 13.33
CA ALA A 537 8.24 -10.11 12.68
C ALA A 537 9.30 -10.97 13.39
N THR A 538 8.89 -11.79 14.36
CA THR A 538 9.78 -12.80 14.94
C THR A 538 10.21 -13.81 13.87
N PRO A 539 11.49 -14.24 13.82
CA PRO A 539 11.96 -15.23 12.86
C PRO A 539 11.13 -16.53 12.94
N GLY A 540 10.44 -16.87 11.85
CA GLY A 540 9.54 -18.03 11.79
C GLY A 540 8.04 -17.71 11.86
N GLY A 541 7.63 -16.46 12.03
CA GLY A 541 6.22 -16.05 11.97
C GLY A 541 5.55 -16.37 10.62
N LEU A 542 4.33 -16.93 10.65
CA LEU A 542 3.60 -17.34 9.46
C LEU A 542 3.13 -16.12 8.62
N PRO A 543 3.12 -16.22 7.27
CA PRO A 543 2.75 -15.11 6.39
C PRO A 543 1.25 -14.75 6.46
N TRP A 544 0.96 -13.51 6.08
CA TRP A 544 -0.31 -12.78 6.28
C TRP A 544 -1.49 -13.30 5.42
N ARG A 545 -1.89 -14.57 5.59
CA ARG A 545 -3.04 -15.21 4.89
C ARG A 545 -3.89 -16.13 5.80
N ARG A 546 -4.39 -15.61 6.92
CA ARG A 546 -5.61 -16.08 7.61
C ARG A 546 -6.29 -14.88 8.27
N ASN A 547 -7.52 -14.58 7.83
CA ASN A 547 -8.57 -13.72 8.45
C ASN A 547 -9.63 -13.24 7.44
N ILE A 548 -9.96 -14.08 6.45
CA ILE A 548 -11.23 -14.04 5.70
C ILE A 548 -11.67 -15.50 5.53
N ILE A 549 -12.96 -15.77 5.69
CA ILE A 549 -13.57 -17.10 5.92
C ILE A 549 -13.25 -17.65 7.33
N MET A 550 -14.22 -17.50 8.23
CA MET A 550 -14.40 -18.27 9.46
C MET A 550 -15.90 -18.60 9.60
N GLY A 551 -16.20 -19.79 10.14
CA GLY A 551 -17.53 -20.40 10.14
C GLY A 551 -17.92 -20.97 8.75
N GLU A 552 -18.47 -22.17 8.61
CA GLU A 552 -18.75 -23.28 9.54
C GLU A 552 -18.81 -24.59 8.71
N SER A 553 -18.75 -25.81 9.26
CA SER A 553 -18.69 -26.25 10.67
C SER A 553 -17.46 -27.18 10.89
N SER A 554 -17.32 -28.14 11.82
CA SER A 554 -18.26 -28.82 12.73
C SER A 554 -17.56 -29.47 13.95
N SER A 555 -18.37 -30.03 14.83
CA SER A 555 -18.04 -30.96 15.92
C SER A 555 -17.13 -32.14 15.54
N ASP A 556 -16.13 -32.43 16.39
CA ASP A 556 -16.09 -33.73 17.06
C ASP A 556 -15.44 -33.64 18.45
N ALA A 557 -15.67 -34.65 19.30
CA ALA A 557 -15.54 -34.51 20.74
C ALA A 557 -14.12 -34.61 21.32
N LEU A 558 -13.90 -33.83 22.37
CA LEU A 558 -13.03 -34.08 23.53
C LEU A 558 -12.48 -35.51 23.63
N SER A 559 -11.23 -35.72 23.18
CA SER A 559 -10.55 -36.99 23.41
C SER A 559 -10.16 -37.13 24.89
N THR A 560 -10.68 -38.16 25.53
CA THR A 560 -10.55 -38.43 26.96
C THR A 560 -9.09 -38.51 27.44
N ARG A 561 -8.72 -37.55 28.28
CA ARG A 561 -7.95 -37.70 29.54
C ARG A 561 -7.02 -38.94 29.61
N ALA A 562 -5.70 -38.73 29.52
CA ALA A 562 -4.70 -39.78 29.75
C ALA A 562 -4.88 -40.48 31.12
N SER A 563 -5.11 -41.80 31.12
CA SER A 563 -5.21 -42.65 32.34
C SER A 563 -5.03 -44.15 32.02
N ALA A 564 -3.83 -44.55 31.62
CA ALA A 564 -3.28 -45.92 31.67
C ALA A 564 -1.78 -45.81 31.30
N MET A 565 -0.79 -45.99 32.17
CA MET A 565 -0.44 -47.21 32.93
C MET A 565 -0.46 -48.45 32.02
N HIS A 566 0.65 -48.81 31.36
CA HIS A 566 1.82 -49.47 31.97
C HIS A 566 1.47 -50.84 32.57
N ASN A 567 1.40 -51.89 31.73
CA ASN A 567 1.43 -53.28 32.18
C ASN A 567 1.69 -54.26 31.00
N GLY A 568 2.85 -54.92 30.99
CA GLY A 568 3.19 -56.10 30.15
C GLY A 568 3.22 -55.93 28.62
N LYS A 569 4.24 -56.39 27.88
CA LYS A 569 5.44 -57.18 28.22
C LYS A 569 6.59 -56.77 27.31
#